data_AF-A0A1F3NLD8-F1
#
_entry.id   AF-A0A1F3NLD8-F1
#
_cell.length_a   1.000
_cell.length_b   1.000
_cell.length_c   1.000
_cell.angle_alpha   90.00
_cell.angle_beta   90.00
_cell.angle_gamma   90.00
#
_symmetry.space_group_name_H-M   'P 1'
#
loop_
_entity.id
_entity.type
_entity.pdbx_description
1 polymer ?
#
loop_
_entity_poly.entity_id
_entity_poly.type
_entity_poly.pdbx_seq_one_letter_code
_entity_poly.pdbx_strand_id
1 'polypeptide(L)'
;MKLNLIYIFFTFILINNGILYGNNTISVTYIANCGFLVEIDDQKIIIDGLFKLGHKRYPTPDTSTQRLLVSNQYPFDNINLILVSHTHEDHFDNEMVLTCMLNNPSAKLICPQQVIDSLSENETIYNKIKTRIIGCTPDTFTSQLIHIGSIEIHACRLAHPGERYKDTQNIAFLISVNGKSVFHSGDADPFQIDKYTGIKISELNPDIGLINEDFGKIENAGCTREFINAKYNVAMHFPDYVAIGWLDSFKDKPDLFLNPFIFTKKMQKKVFNSSQGKATTAQTLYVDSNTGDDKNPGTKEAPVFSINKAAEILRKRDNDIYTIKINPGIYILDHHVPIATEKDMTDKCILIEASVLPDDPTWIPEKMPVITSRATKGEFPANYHWVVSLLVDESHIIIRGIKFHGYFYPNARYFPVARFNKTKTDLLVDQCLFVGETNSSQIQAGIIANGDEVKIDHCVFYKVRNTVVFFQDSGNGIKTGNGITNSIIFGSNQAVWTSYPDKDFKFENNIVSNCRYVWAKSYFNTSKSYSVNNCIIVNNQYYKGVADTVRLQPGEFEISERNVTKKGEVVLRLSDTDDKPSLLGVDEPLPVDYLHVIPGSPGYEMGAGIFKHRKQ
;
A
#
# COMPACT_ATOMS: atom_id res chain seq x y z
N MET A 1 48.36 52.24 14.46
CA MET A 1 47.41 51.14 14.73
C MET A 1 46.69 50.85 13.41
N LYS A 2 46.97 49.71 12.78
CA LYS A 2 46.47 49.35 11.45
C LYS A 2 45.01 48.86 11.56
N LEU A 3 44.08 49.46 10.82
CA LEU A 3 42.77 48.87 10.55
C LEU A 3 42.88 48.09 9.23
N ASN A 4 42.72 46.77 9.31
CA ASN A 4 42.63 45.90 8.12
C ASN A 4 41.22 46.01 7.54
N LEU A 5 41.12 46.48 6.30
CA LEU A 5 39.91 46.43 5.49
C LEU A 5 39.86 45.05 4.80
N ILE A 6 38.94 44.19 5.22
CA ILE A 6 38.69 42.89 4.58
C ILE A 6 37.68 43.13 3.44
N TYR A 7 38.14 42.98 2.19
CA TYR A 7 37.27 42.90 1.02
C TYR A 7 36.78 41.46 0.87
N ILE A 8 35.49 41.20 1.12
CA ILE A 8 34.84 39.92 0.82
C ILE A 8 34.28 40.00 -0.60
N PHE A 9 34.90 39.27 -1.52
CA PHE A 9 34.36 39.00 -2.85
C PHE A 9 33.19 38.02 -2.72
N PHE A 10 31.96 38.48 -2.96
CA PHE A 10 30.80 37.59 -3.13
C PHE A 10 30.81 37.05 -4.56
N THR A 11 31.27 35.81 -4.72
CA THR A 11 31.06 35.03 -5.95
C THR A 11 29.59 34.61 -5.98
N PHE A 12 28.80 35.22 -6.87
CA PHE A 12 27.43 34.77 -7.16
C PHE A 12 27.50 33.40 -7.84
N ILE A 13 27.29 32.33 -7.08
CA ILE A 13 26.95 31.01 -7.65
C ILE A 13 25.46 31.06 -7.96
N LEU A 14 25.13 31.20 -9.25
CA LEU A 14 23.78 30.93 -9.76
C LEU A 14 23.51 29.43 -9.56
N ILE A 15 22.94 29.07 -8.42
CA ILE A 15 22.33 27.75 -8.23
C ILE A 15 21.01 27.80 -8.99
N ASN A 16 21.01 27.16 -10.16
CA ASN A 16 19.83 26.93 -10.95
C ASN A 16 18.94 25.96 -10.15
N ASN A 17 18.04 26.50 -9.32
CA ASN A 17 17.01 25.73 -8.62
C ASN A 17 15.98 25.27 -9.65
N GLY A 18 16.34 24.24 -10.42
CA GLY A 18 15.39 23.44 -11.14
C GLY A 18 14.45 22.81 -10.12
N ILE A 19 13.22 23.31 -10.07
CA ILE A 19 12.07 22.65 -9.47
C ILE A 19 12.09 21.21 -9.99
N LEU A 20 12.33 20.23 -9.11
CA LEU A 20 12.18 18.81 -9.44
C LEU A 20 10.68 18.53 -9.61
N TYR A 21 10.12 18.94 -10.74
CA TYR A 21 8.94 18.29 -11.28
C TYR A 21 9.30 16.80 -11.36
N GLY A 22 8.55 15.94 -10.67
CA GLY A 22 8.64 14.50 -10.91
C GLY A 22 8.54 14.30 -12.41
N ASN A 23 9.60 13.77 -13.02
CA ASN A 23 9.69 13.73 -14.47
C ASN A 23 8.57 12.83 -14.96
N ASN A 24 7.55 13.34 -15.68
CA ASN A 24 6.37 12.59 -16.16
C ASN A 24 6.74 11.66 -17.32
N THR A 25 7.84 10.96 -17.16
CA THR A 25 8.50 10.21 -18.21
C THR A 25 8.79 8.82 -17.73
N ILE A 26 8.57 7.86 -18.61
CA ILE A 26 9.09 6.51 -18.52
C ILE A 26 10.19 6.41 -19.55
N SER A 27 11.40 6.06 -19.12
CA SER A 27 12.49 5.77 -20.05
C SER A 27 12.53 4.28 -20.33
N VAL A 28 12.52 3.92 -21.60
CA VAL A 28 12.65 2.53 -22.05
C VAL A 28 13.87 2.42 -22.95
N THR A 29 14.81 1.58 -22.57
CA THR A 29 15.95 1.18 -23.41
C THR A 29 15.69 -0.21 -23.95
N TYR A 30 15.63 -0.32 -25.28
CA TYR A 30 15.47 -1.60 -25.96
C TYR A 30 16.79 -2.38 -25.92
N ILE A 31 16.79 -3.56 -25.31
CA ILE A 31 17.96 -4.44 -25.26
C ILE A 31 18.03 -5.20 -26.58
N ALA A 32 17.08 -6.11 -26.80
CA ALA A 32 16.79 -6.82 -28.05
C ALA A 32 15.50 -7.66 -27.88
N ASN A 33 14.85 -8.08 -28.96
CA ASN A 33 13.62 -8.90 -28.99
C ASN A 33 12.47 -8.38 -28.10
N CYS A 34 12.25 -9.01 -26.96
CA CYS A 34 11.30 -8.70 -25.88
C CYS A 34 12.00 -8.08 -24.65
N GLY A 35 13.32 -7.93 -24.70
CA GLY A 35 14.14 -7.42 -23.62
C GLY A 35 14.17 -5.90 -23.52
N PHE A 36 13.82 -5.38 -22.34
CA PHE A 36 13.84 -3.95 -22.05
C PHE A 36 14.46 -3.64 -20.70
N LEU A 37 15.16 -2.50 -20.63
CA LEU A 37 15.46 -1.79 -19.40
C LEU A 37 14.47 -0.63 -19.27
N VAL A 38 13.65 -0.68 -18.24
CA VAL A 38 12.62 0.31 -17.92
C VAL A 38 13.06 1.10 -16.69
N GLU A 39 13.08 2.43 -16.82
CA GLU A 39 13.39 3.35 -15.74
C GLU A 39 12.18 4.25 -15.46
N ILE A 40 11.66 4.15 -14.23
CA ILE A 40 10.52 4.92 -13.75
C ILE A 40 10.90 5.52 -12.40
N ASP A 41 10.98 6.86 -12.33
CA ASP A 41 11.50 7.58 -11.17
C ASP A 41 12.90 7.07 -10.77
N ASP A 42 13.05 6.56 -9.54
CA ASP A 42 14.27 5.98 -9.01
C ASP A 42 14.36 4.45 -9.19
N GLN A 43 13.40 3.84 -9.89
CA GLN A 43 13.34 2.41 -10.13
C GLN A 43 13.90 2.04 -11.50
N LYS A 44 14.78 1.04 -11.53
CA LYS A 44 15.41 0.47 -12.71
C LYS A 44 15.09 -1.03 -12.79
N ILE A 45 14.39 -1.42 -13.86
CA ILE A 45 13.74 -2.72 -14.01
C ILE A 45 14.18 -3.35 -15.34
N ILE A 46 14.68 -4.59 -15.30
CA ILE A 46 14.94 -5.39 -16.51
C ILE A 46 13.76 -6.36 -16.70
N ILE A 47 13.23 -6.45 -17.91
CA ILE A 47 12.17 -7.39 -18.28
C ILE A 47 12.64 -8.16 -19.50
N ASP A 48 12.67 -9.49 -19.43
CA ASP A 48 13.07 -10.42 -20.51
C ASP A 48 14.37 -10.03 -21.23
N GLY A 49 15.30 -9.37 -20.52
CA GLY A 49 16.52 -8.80 -21.10
C GLY A 49 17.76 -9.68 -20.99
N LEU A 50 17.70 -10.75 -20.20
CA LEU A 50 18.85 -11.59 -19.83
C LEU A 50 18.84 -12.88 -20.62
N PHE A 51 19.13 -12.79 -21.93
CA PHE A 51 19.14 -13.92 -22.85
C PHE A 51 20.26 -13.81 -23.90
N LYS A 52 20.64 -14.93 -24.51
CA LYS A 52 21.71 -14.99 -25.53
C LYS A 52 21.22 -15.37 -26.92
N LEU A 53 20.15 -16.17 -27.00
CA LEU A 53 19.67 -16.79 -28.22
C LEU A 53 18.34 -16.18 -28.64
N GLY A 54 17.95 -16.38 -29.90
CA GLY A 54 16.77 -15.72 -30.48
C GLY A 54 16.02 -16.64 -31.43
N HIS A 55 16.13 -17.96 -31.24
CA HIS A 55 15.60 -18.97 -32.16
C HIS A 55 16.05 -18.81 -33.63
N LYS A 56 17.19 -18.13 -33.88
CA LYS A 56 17.64 -17.69 -35.22
C LYS A 56 16.61 -16.86 -36.00
N ARG A 57 15.60 -16.33 -35.29
CA ARG A 57 14.46 -15.57 -35.84
C ARG A 57 14.46 -14.15 -35.31
N TYR A 58 14.71 -13.98 -34.02
CA TYR A 58 14.60 -12.72 -33.30
C TYR A 58 15.98 -12.10 -33.04
N PRO A 59 16.06 -10.76 -32.96
CA PRO A 59 17.30 -10.06 -32.65
C PRO A 59 17.79 -10.38 -31.23
N THR A 60 19.09 -10.61 -31.07
CA THR A 60 19.72 -10.90 -29.77
C THR A 60 20.60 -9.75 -29.30
N PRO A 61 20.82 -9.56 -27.98
CA PRO A 61 21.79 -8.59 -27.50
C PRO A 61 23.19 -8.97 -28.02
N ASP A 62 23.98 -7.99 -28.45
CA ASP A 62 25.36 -8.26 -28.85
C ASP A 62 26.24 -8.66 -27.66
N THR A 63 27.41 -9.25 -27.92
CA THR A 63 28.31 -9.73 -26.86
C THR A 63 28.74 -8.64 -25.88
N SER A 64 28.84 -7.38 -26.31
CA SER A 64 29.20 -6.28 -25.41
C SER A 64 28.05 -5.93 -24.46
N THR A 65 26.82 -5.92 -24.97
CA THR A 65 25.59 -5.72 -24.20
C THR A 65 25.36 -6.87 -23.22
N GLN A 66 25.56 -8.13 -23.64
CA GLN A 66 25.47 -9.30 -22.76
C GLN A 66 26.43 -9.21 -21.57
N ARG A 67 27.68 -8.75 -21.80
CA ARG A 67 28.65 -8.52 -20.71
C ARG A 67 28.19 -7.42 -19.76
N LEU A 68 27.69 -6.31 -20.28
CA LEU A 68 27.21 -5.19 -19.45
C LEU A 68 26.03 -5.62 -18.57
N LEU A 69 25.05 -6.33 -19.13
CA LEU A 69 23.84 -6.82 -18.45
C LEU A 69 24.13 -7.60 -17.16
N VAL A 70 25.21 -8.38 -17.13
CA VAL A 70 25.55 -9.22 -15.98
C VAL A 70 26.62 -8.61 -15.08
N SER A 71 27.17 -7.44 -15.41
CA SER A 71 28.36 -6.88 -14.74
C SER A 71 28.09 -5.80 -13.69
N ASN A 72 26.83 -5.40 -13.48
CA ASN A 72 26.45 -4.25 -12.61
C ASN A 72 27.22 -2.98 -13.01
N GLN A 73 27.25 -2.69 -14.32
CA GLN A 73 27.86 -1.49 -14.90
C GLN A 73 26.81 -0.70 -15.66
N TYR A 74 26.98 0.62 -15.71
CA TYR A 74 26.13 1.50 -16.49
C TYR A 74 25.96 0.97 -17.94
N PRO A 75 24.74 0.93 -18.50
CA PRO A 75 23.47 1.43 -17.94
C PRO A 75 22.72 0.44 -17.01
N PHE A 76 23.25 -0.78 -16.82
CA PHE A 76 22.63 -1.87 -16.05
C PHE A 76 23.16 -1.98 -14.60
N ASP A 77 23.65 -0.87 -14.05
CA ASP A 77 24.00 -0.74 -12.64
C ASP A 77 22.77 -0.41 -11.79
N ASN A 78 22.79 -0.78 -10.50
CA ASN A 78 21.72 -0.47 -9.55
C ASN A 78 20.33 -0.98 -9.98
N ILE A 79 20.26 -2.19 -10.53
CA ILE A 79 18.98 -2.84 -10.86
C ILE A 79 18.18 -3.09 -9.58
N ASN A 80 16.93 -2.61 -9.54
CA ASN A 80 16.01 -2.88 -8.44
C ASN A 80 15.31 -4.23 -8.62
N LEU A 81 14.92 -4.51 -9.87
CA LEU A 81 14.06 -5.64 -10.19
C LEU A 81 14.40 -6.25 -11.56
N ILE A 82 14.36 -7.58 -11.61
CA ILE A 82 14.44 -8.38 -12.82
C ILE A 82 13.13 -9.16 -12.94
N LEU A 83 12.53 -9.14 -14.12
CA LEU A 83 11.32 -9.86 -14.46
C LEU A 83 11.63 -10.81 -15.62
N VAL A 84 11.21 -12.07 -15.46
CA VAL A 84 11.30 -13.09 -16.51
C VAL A 84 9.90 -13.65 -16.75
N SER A 85 9.39 -13.53 -17.97
CA SER A 85 8.03 -13.95 -18.33
C SER A 85 7.89 -15.47 -18.40
N HIS A 86 8.88 -16.15 -19.00
CA HIS A 86 8.93 -17.61 -19.14
C HIS A 86 10.34 -18.10 -19.56
N THR A 87 10.50 -19.41 -19.80
CA THR A 87 11.79 -20.09 -19.94
C THR A 87 12.34 -20.20 -21.37
N HIS A 88 11.69 -19.63 -22.39
CA HIS A 88 12.22 -19.72 -23.76
C HIS A 88 13.54 -18.95 -23.92
N GLU A 89 14.42 -19.45 -24.80
CA GLU A 89 15.83 -19.01 -24.93
C GLU A 89 15.99 -17.57 -25.43
N ASP A 90 14.92 -16.99 -25.97
CA ASP A 90 14.82 -15.62 -26.45
C ASP A 90 14.20 -14.64 -25.44
N HIS A 91 13.88 -15.12 -24.22
CA HIS A 91 13.45 -14.35 -23.06
C HIS A 91 14.39 -14.56 -21.85
N PHE A 92 14.99 -15.74 -21.75
CA PHE A 92 15.73 -16.21 -20.58
C PHE A 92 16.99 -17.01 -20.94
N ASP A 93 18.10 -16.68 -20.29
CA ASP A 93 19.32 -17.51 -20.20
C ASP A 93 19.69 -17.70 -18.72
N ASN A 94 19.78 -18.97 -18.32
CA ASN A 94 20.06 -19.39 -16.95
C ASN A 94 21.32 -18.73 -16.37
N GLU A 95 22.44 -18.83 -17.07
CA GLU A 95 23.73 -18.30 -16.59
C GLU A 95 23.71 -16.78 -16.47
N MET A 96 23.06 -16.08 -17.42
CA MET A 96 22.95 -14.63 -17.38
C MET A 96 22.15 -14.16 -16.16
N VAL A 97 21.01 -14.80 -15.86
CA VAL A 97 20.20 -14.45 -14.69
C VAL A 97 20.95 -14.73 -13.39
N LEU A 98 21.56 -15.91 -13.26
CA LEU A 98 22.38 -16.25 -12.09
C LEU A 98 23.52 -15.24 -11.87
N THR A 99 24.25 -14.90 -12.93
CA THR A 99 25.40 -13.98 -12.87
C THR A 99 24.95 -12.54 -12.57
N CYS A 100 23.86 -12.09 -13.21
CA CYS A 100 23.29 -10.76 -12.97
C CYS A 100 22.83 -10.61 -11.52
N MET A 101 22.10 -11.60 -10.98
CA MET A 101 21.65 -11.61 -9.59
C MET A 101 22.82 -11.64 -8.60
N LEU A 102 23.89 -12.39 -8.88
CA LEU A 102 25.09 -12.39 -8.04
C LEU A 102 25.76 -11.01 -7.97
N ASN A 103 25.90 -10.35 -9.12
CA ASN A 103 26.60 -9.07 -9.22
C ASN A 103 25.74 -7.87 -8.80
N ASN A 104 24.43 -8.04 -8.69
CA ASN A 104 23.48 -7.04 -8.20
C ASN A 104 22.82 -7.52 -6.89
N PRO A 105 23.48 -7.38 -5.72
CA PRO A 105 22.99 -7.93 -4.45
C PRO A 105 21.68 -7.31 -3.96
N SER A 106 21.34 -6.10 -4.40
CA SER A 106 20.09 -5.42 -4.05
C SER A 106 18.90 -5.79 -4.95
N ALA A 107 19.16 -6.37 -6.12
CA ALA A 107 18.11 -6.71 -7.09
C ALA A 107 17.24 -7.86 -6.57
N LYS A 108 15.94 -7.81 -6.86
CA LYS A 108 15.01 -8.94 -6.72
C LYS A 108 14.68 -9.52 -8.09
N LEU A 109 14.33 -10.80 -8.13
CA LEU A 109 13.83 -11.49 -9.33
C LEU A 109 12.38 -11.93 -9.09
N ILE A 110 11.47 -11.61 -10.01
CA ILE A 110 10.16 -12.27 -10.09
C ILE A 110 10.10 -13.07 -11.38
N CYS A 111 9.72 -14.34 -11.25
CA CYS A 111 9.64 -15.27 -12.36
C CYS A 111 8.70 -16.44 -12.06
N PRO A 112 8.25 -17.18 -13.09
CA PRO A 112 7.47 -18.39 -12.89
C PRO A 112 8.31 -19.55 -12.33
N GLN A 113 7.63 -20.56 -11.80
CA GLN A 113 8.26 -21.73 -11.18
C GLN A 113 9.21 -22.46 -12.15
N GLN A 114 8.88 -22.55 -13.43
CA GLN A 114 9.77 -23.15 -14.46
C GLN A 114 11.14 -22.45 -14.54
N VAL A 115 11.19 -21.13 -14.33
CA VAL A 115 12.47 -20.39 -14.29
C VAL A 115 13.21 -20.72 -13.01
N ILE A 116 12.53 -20.79 -11.87
CA ILE A 116 13.13 -21.19 -10.59
C ILE A 116 13.74 -22.59 -10.68
N ASP A 117 13.01 -23.53 -11.26
CA ASP A 117 13.44 -24.92 -11.43
C ASP A 117 14.74 -24.97 -12.27
N SER A 118 14.79 -24.25 -13.40
CA SER A 118 16.01 -24.13 -14.20
C SER A 118 17.17 -23.50 -13.41
N LEU A 119 16.94 -22.38 -12.71
CA LEU A 119 17.98 -21.71 -11.92
C LEU A 119 18.53 -22.60 -10.81
N SER A 120 17.70 -23.48 -10.24
CA SER A 120 18.08 -24.38 -9.16
C SER A 120 19.05 -25.48 -9.57
N GLU A 121 19.19 -25.76 -10.87
CA GLU A 121 20.18 -26.72 -11.40
C GLU A 121 21.62 -26.33 -11.06
N ASN A 122 21.90 -25.04 -10.87
CA ASN A 122 23.16 -24.54 -10.32
C ASN A 122 23.01 -24.24 -8.82
N GLU A 123 22.94 -25.29 -8.00
CA GLU A 123 22.70 -25.18 -6.56
C GLU A 123 23.64 -24.20 -5.84
N THR A 124 24.91 -24.15 -6.27
CA THR A 124 25.94 -23.32 -5.61
C THR A 124 25.63 -21.84 -5.74
N ILE A 125 25.24 -21.38 -6.94
CA ILE A 125 24.89 -19.97 -7.16
C ILE A 125 23.46 -19.71 -6.67
N TYR A 126 22.53 -20.61 -6.98
CA TYR A 126 21.13 -20.49 -6.58
C TYR A 126 20.98 -20.26 -5.08
N ASN A 127 21.69 -21.03 -4.25
CA ASN A 127 21.65 -20.89 -2.79
C ASN A 127 22.07 -19.50 -2.29
N LYS A 128 22.90 -18.76 -3.03
CA LYS A 128 23.33 -17.39 -2.68
C LYS A 128 22.28 -16.33 -3.02
N ILE A 129 21.37 -16.61 -3.96
CA ILE A 129 20.42 -15.63 -4.48
C ILE A 129 18.96 -15.96 -4.14
N LYS A 130 18.64 -17.20 -3.74
CA LYS A 130 17.27 -17.71 -3.57
C LYS A 130 16.36 -16.87 -2.68
N THR A 131 16.89 -16.18 -1.67
CA THR A 131 16.11 -15.31 -0.77
C THR A 131 15.60 -14.03 -1.46
N ARG A 132 16.14 -13.71 -2.64
CA ARG A 132 15.74 -12.55 -3.48
C ARG A 132 14.94 -12.98 -4.72
N ILE A 133 14.64 -14.26 -4.86
CA ILE A 133 13.78 -14.79 -5.91
C ILE A 133 12.37 -14.92 -5.36
N ILE A 134 11.41 -14.32 -6.05
CA ILE A 134 9.98 -14.35 -5.73
C ILE A 134 9.30 -15.18 -6.83
N GLY A 135 8.97 -16.42 -6.51
CA GLY A 135 8.17 -17.26 -7.40
C GLY A 135 6.77 -16.72 -7.53
N CYS A 136 6.36 -16.44 -8.76
CA CYS A 136 5.00 -16.00 -9.07
C CYS A 136 4.46 -16.80 -10.25
N THR A 137 3.55 -17.71 -9.96
CA THR A 137 2.90 -18.55 -10.96
C THR A 137 1.44 -18.68 -10.56
N PRO A 138 0.63 -17.62 -10.77
CA PRO A 138 -0.80 -17.69 -10.48
C PRO A 138 -1.46 -18.82 -11.27
N ASP A 139 -2.71 -19.15 -10.94
CA ASP A 139 -3.45 -20.13 -11.73
C ASP A 139 -3.61 -19.63 -13.17
N THR A 140 -3.64 -20.55 -14.14
CA THR A 140 -3.79 -20.19 -15.56
C THR A 140 -5.01 -19.29 -15.73
N PHE A 141 -4.85 -18.20 -16.48
CA PHE A 141 -5.89 -17.19 -16.72
C PHE A 141 -6.28 -16.33 -15.50
N THR A 142 -5.42 -16.26 -14.48
CA THR A 142 -5.59 -15.38 -13.31
C THR A 142 -4.38 -14.46 -13.13
N SER A 143 -4.43 -13.59 -12.13
CA SER A 143 -3.34 -12.68 -11.78
C SER A 143 -3.01 -12.69 -10.29
N GLN A 144 -1.77 -12.37 -9.97
CA GLN A 144 -1.31 -12.15 -8.61
C GLN A 144 -0.65 -10.78 -8.48
N LEU A 145 -1.03 -10.04 -7.43
CA LEU A 145 -0.43 -8.76 -7.07
C LEU A 145 0.80 -8.96 -6.17
N ILE A 146 1.88 -8.28 -6.49
CA ILE A 146 3.14 -8.27 -5.74
C ILE A 146 3.57 -6.82 -5.52
N HIS A 147 4.00 -6.50 -4.29
CA HIS A 147 4.60 -5.21 -3.96
C HIS A 147 6.08 -5.36 -3.58
N ILE A 148 6.93 -4.53 -4.20
CA ILE A 148 8.35 -4.39 -3.85
C ILE A 148 8.64 -2.91 -3.68
N GLY A 149 8.61 -2.42 -2.43
CA GLY A 149 8.78 -1.00 -2.15
C GLY A 149 7.68 -0.18 -2.82
N SER A 150 8.07 0.75 -3.70
CA SER A 150 7.17 1.57 -4.53
C SER A 150 6.70 0.90 -5.82
N ILE A 151 7.21 -0.29 -6.15
CA ILE A 151 6.85 -1.04 -7.36
C ILE A 151 5.66 -1.94 -7.05
N GLU A 152 4.54 -1.70 -7.72
CA GLU A 152 3.39 -2.60 -7.78
C GLU A 152 3.44 -3.42 -9.07
N ILE A 153 3.21 -4.73 -8.96
CA ILE A 153 3.33 -5.66 -10.09
C ILE A 153 2.12 -6.59 -10.09
N HIS A 154 1.36 -6.58 -11.18
CA HIS A 154 0.38 -7.64 -11.44
C HIS A 154 0.99 -8.63 -12.42
N ALA A 155 1.30 -9.82 -11.92
CA ALA A 155 1.73 -10.96 -12.73
C ALA A 155 0.49 -11.69 -13.23
N CYS A 156 0.29 -11.68 -14.55
CA CYS A 156 -0.91 -12.19 -15.21
C CYS A 156 -0.54 -13.44 -16.00
N ARG A 157 -1.02 -14.61 -15.58
CA ARG A 157 -0.70 -15.87 -16.26
C ARG A 157 -1.63 -16.06 -17.46
N LEU A 158 -1.07 -15.90 -18.66
CA LEU A 158 -1.78 -16.01 -19.93
C LEU A 158 -1.26 -17.20 -20.72
N ALA A 159 -2.10 -17.78 -21.58
CA ALA A 159 -1.68 -18.87 -22.44
C ALA A 159 -0.60 -18.41 -23.42
N HIS A 160 0.39 -19.27 -23.66
CA HIS A 160 1.34 -19.12 -24.76
C HIS A 160 0.71 -19.67 -26.05
N PRO A 161 0.84 -19.01 -27.22
CA PRO A 161 0.22 -19.47 -28.45
C PRO A 161 0.82 -20.80 -28.91
N GLY A 162 -0.03 -21.73 -29.36
CA GLY A 162 0.34 -23.00 -29.97
C GLY A 162 0.38 -24.20 -29.01
N GLU A 163 -0.21 -25.32 -29.43
CA GLU A 163 -0.38 -26.54 -28.62
C GLU A 163 0.95 -27.09 -28.03
N ARG A 164 2.06 -26.93 -28.77
CA ARG A 164 3.39 -27.37 -28.31
C ARG A 164 3.90 -26.62 -27.07
N TYR A 165 3.31 -25.47 -26.75
CA TYR A 165 3.72 -24.58 -25.66
C TYR A 165 2.66 -24.47 -24.55
N LYS A 166 1.64 -25.34 -24.54
CA LYS A 166 0.53 -25.27 -23.58
C LYS A 166 0.96 -25.32 -22.11
N ASP A 167 2.09 -25.97 -21.83
CA ASP A 167 2.62 -26.12 -20.47
C ASP A 167 3.57 -24.98 -20.08
N THR A 168 3.78 -24.00 -20.97
CA THR A 168 4.63 -22.82 -20.71
C THR A 168 3.96 -21.91 -19.70
N GLN A 169 4.65 -21.61 -18.62
CA GLN A 169 4.18 -20.68 -17.60
C GLN A 169 4.44 -19.23 -18.04
N ASN A 170 3.75 -18.78 -19.09
CA ASN A 170 3.88 -17.41 -19.60
C ASN A 170 3.20 -16.40 -18.67
N ILE A 171 4.00 -15.48 -18.12
CA ILE A 171 3.56 -14.40 -17.24
C ILE A 171 3.71 -13.06 -17.97
N ALA A 172 2.59 -12.39 -18.21
CA ALA A 172 2.58 -10.98 -18.55
C ALA A 172 2.69 -10.13 -17.27
N PHE A 173 3.35 -8.98 -17.34
CA PHE A 173 3.55 -8.11 -16.18
C PHE A 173 2.97 -6.73 -16.42
N LEU A 174 2.04 -6.29 -15.57
CA LEU A 174 1.73 -4.87 -15.41
C LEU A 174 2.56 -4.32 -14.26
N ILE A 175 3.43 -3.36 -14.55
CA ILE A 175 4.35 -2.74 -13.59
C ILE A 175 3.92 -1.31 -13.38
N SER A 176 3.68 -0.93 -12.14
CA SER A 176 3.22 0.40 -11.75
C SER A 176 4.16 1.01 -10.71
N VAL A 177 4.64 2.22 -10.96
CA VAL A 177 5.47 3.00 -10.03
C VAL A 177 4.96 4.43 -10.03
N ASN A 178 4.50 4.92 -8.86
CA ASN A 178 4.01 6.28 -8.67
C ASN A 178 3.02 6.78 -9.75
N GLY A 179 2.08 5.93 -10.15
CA GLY A 179 1.05 6.26 -11.15
C GLY A 179 1.48 6.18 -12.61
N LYS A 180 2.71 5.75 -12.89
CA LYS A 180 3.20 5.42 -14.24
C LYS A 180 3.21 3.91 -14.42
N SER A 181 2.82 3.42 -15.59
CA SER A 181 2.67 1.98 -15.79
C SER A 181 3.15 1.46 -17.14
N VAL A 182 3.78 0.29 -17.09
CA VAL A 182 4.26 -0.45 -18.27
C VAL A 182 3.69 -1.85 -18.21
N PHE A 183 2.94 -2.24 -19.24
CA PHE A 183 2.49 -3.61 -19.44
C PHE A 183 3.43 -4.33 -20.41
N HIS A 184 3.89 -5.52 -20.04
CA HIS A 184 4.67 -6.41 -20.88
C HIS A 184 3.90 -7.70 -21.13
N SER A 185 3.49 -7.95 -22.38
CA SER A 185 2.61 -9.08 -22.70
C SER A 185 3.25 -10.46 -22.52
N GLY A 186 4.59 -10.53 -22.48
CA GLY A 186 5.29 -11.78 -22.75
C GLY A 186 4.83 -12.34 -24.11
N ASP A 187 4.77 -13.66 -24.22
CA ASP A 187 4.27 -14.34 -25.41
C ASP A 187 2.80 -14.73 -25.23
N ALA A 188 1.97 -13.82 -24.74
CA ALA A 188 0.56 -14.09 -24.52
C ALA A 188 -0.23 -14.25 -25.84
N ASP A 189 -1.13 -15.23 -25.85
CA ASP A 189 -2.06 -15.53 -26.94
C ASP A 189 -3.30 -14.60 -26.87
N PRO A 190 -3.49 -13.68 -27.84
CA PRO A 190 -4.62 -12.76 -27.84
C PRO A 190 -5.97 -13.47 -28.02
N PHE A 191 -6.00 -14.72 -28.49
CA PHE A 191 -7.25 -15.45 -28.75
C PHE A 191 -7.78 -16.24 -27.54
N GLN A 192 -7.09 -16.15 -26.40
CA GLN A 192 -7.50 -16.80 -25.15
C GLN A 192 -7.72 -15.80 -24.01
N ILE A 193 -7.77 -14.51 -24.32
CA ILE A 193 -8.02 -13.43 -23.34
C ILE A 193 -9.43 -13.50 -22.75
N ASP A 194 -10.39 -14.09 -23.46
CA ASP A 194 -11.77 -14.29 -23.00
C ASP A 194 -11.86 -15.22 -21.78
N LYS A 195 -10.87 -16.11 -21.63
CA LYS A 195 -10.74 -17.01 -20.47
C LYS A 195 -10.10 -16.32 -19.27
N TYR A 196 -9.45 -15.17 -19.47
CA TYR A 196 -8.73 -14.45 -18.44
C TYR A 196 -9.70 -13.75 -17.47
N THR A 197 -9.55 -14.07 -16.19
CA THR A 197 -10.42 -13.61 -15.09
C THR A 197 -9.66 -12.77 -14.05
N GLY A 198 -8.39 -12.48 -14.29
CA GLY A 198 -7.58 -11.61 -13.44
C GLY A 198 -7.92 -10.13 -13.61
N ILE A 199 -7.01 -9.26 -13.18
CA ILE A 199 -7.18 -7.82 -13.27
C ILE A 199 -7.35 -7.33 -14.71
N LYS A 200 -8.32 -6.46 -14.97
CA LYS A 200 -8.61 -5.95 -16.31
C LYS A 200 -7.58 -4.89 -16.73
N ILE A 201 -6.61 -5.29 -17.54
CA ILE A 201 -5.49 -4.41 -17.95
C ILE A 201 -5.99 -3.15 -18.68
N SER A 202 -7.01 -3.29 -19.53
CA SER A 202 -7.58 -2.17 -20.29
C SER A 202 -8.25 -1.10 -19.43
N GLU A 203 -8.83 -1.47 -18.28
CA GLU A 203 -9.42 -0.52 -17.32
C GLU A 203 -8.32 0.27 -16.59
N LEU A 204 -7.13 -0.31 -16.45
CA LEU A 204 -5.97 0.32 -15.82
C LEU A 204 -5.20 1.26 -16.77
N ASN A 205 -5.52 1.25 -18.07
CA ASN A 205 -4.99 2.16 -19.10
C ASN A 205 -3.46 2.38 -19.01
N PRO A 206 -2.63 1.35 -19.27
CA PRO A 206 -1.19 1.44 -19.12
C PRO A 206 -0.59 2.57 -19.98
N ASP A 207 0.46 3.23 -19.50
CA ASP A 207 1.15 4.24 -20.31
C ASP A 207 1.79 3.59 -21.54
N ILE A 208 2.47 2.47 -21.32
CA ILE A 208 3.17 1.74 -22.36
C ILE A 208 2.67 0.29 -22.32
N GLY A 209 2.18 -0.20 -23.46
CA GLY A 209 2.00 -1.63 -23.70
C GLY A 209 3.12 -2.12 -24.60
N LEU A 210 4.04 -2.89 -24.05
CA LEU A 210 5.02 -3.70 -24.79
C LEU A 210 4.27 -4.95 -25.27
N ILE A 211 3.89 -4.95 -26.56
CA ILE A 211 3.00 -5.95 -27.16
C ILE A 211 3.77 -6.87 -28.11
N ASN A 212 3.63 -8.19 -27.94
CA ASN A 212 4.26 -9.18 -28.81
C ASN A 212 3.71 -9.16 -30.25
N GLU A 213 4.27 -10.01 -31.12
CA GLU A 213 3.87 -10.05 -32.53
C GLU A 213 2.40 -10.37 -32.77
N ASP A 214 1.77 -11.16 -31.90
CA ASP A 214 0.36 -11.52 -32.04
C ASP A 214 -0.58 -10.36 -31.65
N PHE A 215 -0.32 -9.66 -30.54
CA PHE A 215 -1.05 -8.44 -30.21
C PHE A 215 -0.72 -7.27 -31.17
N GLY A 216 0.44 -7.30 -31.83
CA GLY A 216 0.88 -6.26 -32.78
C GLY A 216 0.31 -6.38 -34.20
N LYS A 217 -0.43 -7.45 -34.53
CA LYS A 217 -1.04 -7.65 -35.86
C LYS A 217 -2.26 -6.76 -36.08
N ILE A 218 -2.47 -6.35 -37.33
CA ILE A 218 -3.61 -5.50 -37.72
C ILE A 218 -4.94 -6.17 -37.41
N GLU A 219 -5.05 -7.45 -37.75
CA GLU A 219 -6.25 -8.27 -37.53
C GLU A 219 -6.58 -8.44 -36.04
N ASN A 220 -5.60 -8.29 -35.16
CA ASN A 220 -5.74 -8.47 -33.72
C ASN A 220 -5.84 -7.15 -32.92
N ALA A 221 -5.73 -6.00 -33.59
CA ALA A 221 -5.75 -4.69 -32.93
C ALA A 221 -7.00 -4.45 -32.06
N GLY A 222 -8.15 -5.05 -32.43
CA GLY A 222 -9.36 -5.05 -31.60
C GLY A 222 -9.17 -5.75 -30.25
N CYS A 223 -8.58 -6.95 -30.26
CA CYS A 223 -8.27 -7.71 -29.05
C CYS A 223 -7.24 -6.96 -28.19
N THR A 224 -6.23 -6.35 -28.80
CA THR A 224 -5.23 -5.53 -28.10
C THR A 224 -5.85 -4.34 -27.40
N ARG A 225 -6.80 -3.66 -28.05
CA ARG A 225 -7.55 -2.55 -27.45
C ARG A 225 -8.45 -3.01 -26.33
N GLU A 226 -9.17 -4.12 -26.51
CA GLU A 226 -10.08 -4.66 -25.50
C GLU A 226 -9.33 -5.13 -24.25
N PHE A 227 -8.18 -5.77 -24.44
CA PHE A 227 -7.42 -6.35 -23.34
C PHE A 227 -6.45 -5.36 -22.69
N ILE A 228 -5.65 -4.63 -23.47
CA ILE A 228 -4.50 -3.84 -22.96
C ILE A 228 -4.82 -2.34 -22.90
N ASN A 229 -5.40 -1.77 -23.96
CA ASN A 229 -5.76 -0.35 -24.07
C ASN A 229 -4.66 0.66 -23.66
N ALA A 230 -3.39 0.41 -24.01
CA ALA A 230 -2.30 1.30 -23.62
C ALA A 230 -2.23 2.61 -24.44
N LYS A 231 -1.71 3.70 -23.85
CA LYS A 231 -1.50 4.97 -24.57
C LYS A 231 -0.45 4.84 -25.67
N TYR A 232 0.70 4.23 -25.36
CA TYR A 232 1.73 3.89 -26.34
C TYR A 232 1.76 2.40 -26.54
N ASN A 233 1.43 1.96 -27.75
CA ASN A 233 1.50 0.55 -28.13
C ASN A 233 2.86 0.31 -28.80
N VAL A 234 3.78 -0.27 -28.04
CA VAL A 234 5.16 -0.52 -28.45
C VAL A 234 5.28 -1.98 -28.86
N ALA A 235 5.40 -2.23 -30.16
CA ALA A 235 5.61 -3.56 -30.69
C ALA A 235 6.98 -4.13 -30.27
N MET A 236 6.99 -5.40 -29.90
CA MET A 236 8.16 -6.20 -29.56
C MET A 236 8.00 -7.61 -30.12
N HIS A 237 9.03 -8.45 -29.98
CA HIS A 237 8.97 -9.85 -30.44
C HIS A 237 8.75 -10.01 -31.95
N PHE A 238 9.35 -9.12 -32.75
CA PHE A 238 9.34 -9.20 -34.21
C PHE A 238 10.74 -9.53 -34.75
N PRO A 239 10.84 -10.32 -35.84
CA PRO A 239 12.07 -10.39 -36.63
C PRO A 239 12.43 -9.01 -37.22
N ASP A 240 13.73 -8.69 -37.33
CA ASP A 240 14.20 -7.37 -37.82
C ASP A 240 13.58 -6.97 -39.17
N TYR A 241 13.41 -7.92 -40.09
CA TYR A 241 12.84 -7.67 -41.42
C TYR A 241 11.34 -7.31 -41.39
N VAL A 242 10.61 -7.77 -40.36
CA VAL A 242 9.20 -7.41 -40.15
C VAL A 242 9.10 -6.07 -39.41
N ALA A 243 9.95 -5.87 -38.41
CA ALA A 243 9.94 -4.66 -37.56
C ALA A 243 10.07 -3.37 -38.38
N ILE A 244 10.90 -3.36 -39.43
CA ILE A 244 11.10 -2.21 -40.32
C ILE A 244 9.80 -1.79 -41.03
N GLY A 245 8.95 -2.74 -41.41
CA GLY A 245 7.69 -2.50 -42.12
C GLY A 245 6.46 -2.41 -41.21
N TRP A 246 6.60 -2.63 -39.90
CA TRP A 246 5.46 -2.69 -38.98
C TRP A 246 4.69 -1.37 -38.96
N LEU A 247 5.37 -0.23 -38.77
CA LEU A 247 4.73 1.09 -38.79
C LEU A 247 4.07 1.42 -40.13
N ASP A 248 4.65 0.94 -41.23
CA ASP A 248 4.13 1.15 -42.58
C ASP A 248 2.78 0.45 -42.80
N SER A 249 2.54 -0.66 -42.08
CA SER A 249 1.29 -1.41 -42.11
C SER A 249 0.09 -0.58 -41.62
N PHE A 250 0.31 0.48 -40.85
CA PHE A 250 -0.75 1.34 -40.29
C PHE A 250 -0.98 2.66 -41.03
N LYS A 251 -0.22 2.95 -42.09
CA LYS A 251 -0.34 4.23 -42.83
C LYS A 251 -1.76 4.54 -43.28
N ASP A 252 -2.49 3.52 -43.72
CA ASP A 252 -3.88 3.65 -44.19
C ASP A 252 -4.93 3.44 -43.08
N LYS A 253 -4.49 3.09 -41.86
CA LYS A 253 -5.36 2.80 -40.69
C LYS A 253 -4.69 3.28 -39.38
N PRO A 254 -4.42 4.58 -39.23
CA PRO A 254 -3.64 5.12 -38.12
C PRO A 254 -4.31 4.93 -36.74
N ASP A 255 -5.63 4.73 -36.71
CA ASP A 255 -6.42 4.63 -35.48
C ASP A 255 -6.48 3.21 -34.89
N LEU A 256 -5.77 2.23 -35.47
CA LEU A 256 -5.78 0.85 -34.96
C LEU A 256 -5.06 0.71 -33.61
N PHE A 257 -3.92 1.37 -33.47
CA PHE A 257 -3.15 1.41 -32.23
C PHE A 257 -2.96 2.86 -31.79
N LEU A 258 -3.10 3.12 -30.49
CA LEU A 258 -2.77 4.44 -29.95
C LEU A 258 -1.25 4.59 -29.89
N ASN A 259 -0.75 5.69 -30.47
CA ASN A 259 0.67 6.06 -30.54
C ASN A 259 1.60 4.86 -30.80
N PRO A 260 1.46 4.16 -31.95
CA PRO A 260 2.23 2.97 -32.25
C PRO A 260 3.72 3.30 -32.33
N PHE A 261 4.55 2.42 -31.78
CA PHE A 261 6.00 2.56 -31.84
C PHE A 261 6.67 1.20 -31.92
N ILE A 262 7.87 1.15 -32.52
CA ILE A 262 8.71 -0.05 -32.52
C ILE A 262 10.17 0.39 -32.45
N PHE A 263 10.96 -0.31 -31.65
CA PHE A 263 12.40 -0.11 -31.61
C PHE A 263 13.07 -0.91 -32.73
N THR A 264 13.98 -0.28 -33.48
CA THR A 264 14.71 -0.93 -34.59
C THR A 264 16.22 -0.96 -34.36
N LYS A 265 16.70 -0.38 -33.25
CA LYS A 265 18.13 -0.33 -32.90
C LYS A 265 18.33 -0.80 -31.48
N LYS A 266 19.18 -1.81 -31.29
CA LYS A 266 19.61 -2.29 -29.96
C LYS A 266 20.21 -1.13 -29.17
N MET A 267 19.97 -1.13 -27.86
CA MET A 267 20.35 -0.08 -26.91
C MET A 267 19.75 1.31 -27.21
N GLN A 268 18.75 1.41 -28.09
CA GLN A 268 18.02 2.65 -28.27
C GLN A 268 17.20 2.97 -27.01
N LYS A 269 17.48 4.12 -26.41
CA LYS A 269 16.68 4.70 -25.34
C LYS A 269 15.61 5.62 -25.93
N LYS A 270 14.36 5.45 -25.50
CA LYS A 270 13.27 6.37 -25.76
C LYS A 270 12.62 6.78 -24.45
N VAL A 271 12.36 8.08 -24.35
CA VAL A 271 11.60 8.67 -23.26
C VAL A 271 10.16 8.83 -23.73
N PHE A 272 9.22 8.19 -23.02
CA PHE A 272 7.79 8.31 -23.26
C PHE A 272 7.20 9.23 -22.21
N ASN A 273 6.36 10.17 -22.63
CA ASN A 273 5.60 10.98 -21.69
C ASN A 273 4.46 10.12 -21.15
N SER A 274 4.42 9.79 -19.87
CA SER A 274 3.28 9.06 -19.33
C SER A 274 1.99 9.82 -19.65
N SER A 275 0.94 9.07 -19.99
CA SER A 275 -0.43 9.55 -19.94
C SER A 275 -0.62 10.16 -18.56
N GLN A 276 -1.17 11.36 -18.48
CA GLN A 276 -2.16 11.56 -17.43
C GLN A 276 -3.39 10.71 -17.82
N GLY A 277 -3.22 9.38 -17.81
CA GLY A 277 -4.32 8.45 -17.64
C GLY A 277 -4.76 8.68 -16.21
N LYS A 278 -6.06 8.70 -15.97
CA LYS A 278 -6.67 8.98 -14.67
C LYS A 278 -6.32 7.94 -13.57
N ALA A 279 -5.06 7.55 -13.38
CA ALA A 279 -4.47 7.85 -12.08
C ALA A 279 -4.17 9.35 -12.10
N THR A 280 -5.20 10.12 -11.78
CA THR A 280 -5.05 11.23 -10.86
C THR A 280 -4.00 10.77 -9.85
N THR A 281 -2.72 11.12 -10.01
CA THR A 281 -1.81 11.06 -8.87
C THR A 281 -2.47 12.06 -7.97
N ALA A 282 -3.28 11.53 -7.06
CA ALA A 282 -4.08 12.31 -6.16
C ALA A 282 -3.11 13.36 -5.65
N GLN A 283 -3.30 14.62 -6.07
CA GLN A 283 -2.37 15.66 -5.71
C GLN A 283 -2.29 15.59 -4.20
N THR A 284 -1.10 15.34 -3.69
CA THR A 284 -0.98 15.04 -2.27
C THR A 284 -0.94 16.37 -1.55
N LEU A 285 -1.89 16.54 -0.65
CA LEU A 285 -1.99 17.72 0.17
C LEU A 285 -1.20 17.51 1.44
N TYR A 286 -0.20 18.35 1.67
CA TYR A 286 0.67 18.25 2.84
C TYR A 286 0.17 19.18 3.94
N VAL A 287 0.11 18.64 5.16
CA VAL A 287 -0.26 19.35 6.38
C VAL A 287 0.95 19.36 7.31
N ASP A 288 1.29 20.53 7.82
CA ASP A 288 2.38 20.69 8.79
C ASP A 288 1.98 21.70 9.87
N SER A 289 1.80 21.22 11.10
CA SER A 289 1.43 22.06 12.24
C SER A 289 2.56 22.96 12.75
N ASN A 290 3.81 22.74 12.33
CA ASN A 290 4.95 23.53 12.78
C ASN A 290 5.32 24.62 11.78
N THR A 291 5.23 24.33 10.48
CA THR A 291 5.70 25.24 9.42
C THR A 291 4.63 25.64 8.40
N GLY A 292 3.44 25.06 8.45
CA GLY A 292 2.37 25.34 7.50
C GLY A 292 1.66 26.67 7.73
N ASP A 293 0.94 27.12 6.70
CA ASP A 293 0.00 28.26 6.74
C ASP A 293 -1.24 27.86 5.92
N ASP A 294 -2.46 28.07 6.43
CA ASP A 294 -3.70 27.72 5.72
C ASP A 294 -3.98 28.56 4.47
N LYS A 295 -3.16 29.59 4.21
CA LYS A 295 -3.12 30.32 2.93
C LYS A 295 -2.25 29.63 1.88
N ASN A 296 -1.43 28.67 2.27
CA ASN A 296 -0.56 27.95 1.36
C ASN A 296 -1.35 27.03 0.42
N PRO A 297 -0.78 26.67 -0.74
CA PRO A 297 -1.40 25.73 -1.67
C PRO A 297 -1.48 24.29 -1.14
N GLY A 298 -0.76 23.97 -0.06
CA GLY A 298 -0.69 22.62 0.51
C GLY A 298 0.24 21.68 -0.24
N THR A 299 1.26 22.23 -0.91
CA THR A 299 2.35 21.43 -1.48
C THR A 299 3.34 21.02 -0.39
N LYS A 300 4.31 20.16 -0.70
CA LYS A 300 5.33 19.73 0.26
C LYS A 300 6.18 20.89 0.78
N GLU A 301 6.49 21.86 -0.08
CA GLU A 301 7.31 23.04 0.22
C GLU A 301 6.51 24.15 0.91
N ALA A 302 5.19 24.17 0.68
CA ALA A 302 4.26 25.13 1.27
C ALA A 302 3.01 24.37 1.76
N PRO A 303 3.14 23.63 2.89
CA PRO A 303 2.04 22.84 3.44
C PRO A 303 0.97 23.74 4.06
N VAL A 304 -0.27 23.26 4.12
CA VAL A 304 -1.30 23.91 4.93
C VAL A 304 -1.02 23.66 6.41
N PHE A 305 -1.51 24.54 7.28
CA PHE A 305 -1.29 24.42 8.73
C PHE A 305 -2.22 23.38 9.35
N SER A 306 -3.50 23.39 8.97
CA SER A 306 -4.55 22.63 9.64
C SER A 306 -5.08 21.47 8.80
N ILE A 307 -5.44 20.38 9.50
CA ILE A 307 -6.13 19.23 8.88
C ILE A 307 -7.53 19.66 8.38
N ASN A 308 -8.19 20.62 9.06
CA ASN A 308 -9.45 21.19 8.60
C ASN A 308 -9.31 21.86 7.24
N LYS A 309 -8.26 22.67 7.03
CA LYS A 309 -8.02 23.27 5.72
C LYS A 309 -7.72 22.22 4.67
N ALA A 310 -6.99 21.18 5.05
CA ALA A 310 -6.69 20.06 4.18
C ALA A 310 -7.96 19.35 3.69
N ALA A 311 -8.88 19.05 4.61
CA ALA A 311 -10.18 18.45 4.31
C ALA A 311 -11.08 19.36 3.46
N GLU A 312 -11.06 20.68 3.70
CA GLU A 312 -11.78 21.66 2.87
C GLU A 312 -11.31 21.63 1.42
N ILE A 313 -9.99 21.55 1.20
CA ILE A 313 -9.42 21.45 -0.15
C ILE A 313 -9.76 20.08 -0.75
N LEU A 314 -9.55 18.99 -0.02
CA LEU A 314 -9.88 17.63 -0.46
C LEU A 314 -11.35 17.49 -0.88
N ARG A 315 -12.29 18.20 -0.23
CA ARG A 315 -13.71 18.08 -0.55
C ARG A 315 -14.09 18.64 -1.92
N LYS A 316 -13.40 19.68 -2.40
CA LYS A 316 -13.81 20.45 -3.58
C LYS A 316 -13.81 19.59 -4.84
N ARG A 317 -14.86 19.71 -5.65
CA ARG A 317 -15.01 19.01 -6.93
C ARG A 317 -13.91 19.37 -7.95
N ASP A 318 -13.47 20.62 -7.96
CA ASP A 318 -12.60 21.16 -9.01
C ASP A 318 -11.10 20.97 -8.74
N ASN A 319 -10.72 19.89 -8.07
CA ASN A 319 -9.33 19.49 -7.93
C ASN A 319 -9.19 17.97 -8.01
N ASP A 320 -7.94 17.54 -7.98
CA ASP A 320 -7.58 16.15 -8.14
C ASP A 320 -6.88 15.57 -6.89
N ILE A 321 -7.27 16.05 -5.72
CA ILE A 321 -6.66 15.70 -4.42
C ILE A 321 -7.52 14.62 -3.75
N TYR A 322 -6.93 13.46 -3.51
CA TYR A 322 -7.51 12.38 -2.69
C TYR A 322 -6.59 11.97 -1.53
N THR A 323 -5.36 12.51 -1.48
CA THR A 323 -4.38 12.14 -0.45
C THR A 323 -4.05 13.34 0.44
N ILE A 324 -4.16 13.16 1.75
CA ILE A 324 -3.65 14.08 2.77
C ILE A 324 -2.45 13.43 3.45
N LYS A 325 -1.27 14.03 3.32
CA LYS A 325 -0.05 13.66 4.07
C LYS A 325 0.12 14.59 5.27
N ILE A 326 0.18 14.00 6.46
CA ILE A 326 0.33 14.71 7.72
C ILE A 326 1.77 14.57 8.20
N ASN A 327 2.51 15.67 8.23
CA ASN A 327 3.90 15.68 8.69
C ASN A 327 3.97 15.47 10.21
N PRO A 328 5.13 15.07 10.77
CA PRO A 328 5.32 14.96 12.21
C PRO A 328 4.95 16.26 12.94
N GLY A 329 4.15 16.14 13.99
CA GLY A 329 3.68 17.30 14.74
C GLY A 329 2.46 16.99 15.59
N ILE A 330 1.97 18.01 16.29
CA ILE A 330 0.78 17.94 17.15
C ILE A 330 -0.33 18.77 16.49
N TYR A 331 -1.43 18.10 16.16
CA TYR A 331 -2.58 18.67 15.49
C TYR A 331 -3.74 18.76 16.48
N ILE A 332 -4.08 19.99 16.85
CA ILE A 332 -5.17 20.28 17.78
C ILE A 332 -6.38 20.73 16.96
N LEU A 333 -7.45 19.93 17.00
CA LEU A 333 -8.66 20.19 16.21
C LEU A 333 -9.70 21.00 17.00
N ASP A 334 -10.21 22.06 16.39
CA ASP A 334 -11.16 23.01 17.00
C ASP A 334 -12.61 22.56 16.88
N HIS A 335 -12.86 21.67 15.94
CA HIS A 335 -14.15 21.06 15.59
C HIS A 335 -13.85 19.78 14.82
N HIS A 336 -14.87 18.94 14.59
CA HIS A 336 -14.66 17.75 13.77
C HIS A 336 -14.22 18.12 12.35
N VAL A 337 -13.34 17.30 11.78
CA VAL A 337 -12.90 17.38 10.39
C VAL A 337 -13.81 16.46 9.56
N PRO A 338 -14.63 17.01 8.65
CA PRO A 338 -15.44 16.20 7.75
C PRO A 338 -14.56 15.55 6.68
N ILE A 339 -14.53 14.22 6.62
CA ILE A 339 -13.88 13.46 5.55
C ILE A 339 -14.96 13.03 4.57
N ALA A 340 -15.17 13.88 3.56
CA ALA A 340 -16.15 13.71 2.50
C ALA A 340 -15.68 14.46 1.25
N THR A 341 -16.26 14.14 0.09
CA THR A 341 -15.91 14.77 -1.18
C THR A 341 -17.12 15.02 -2.08
N GLU A 342 -17.01 16.02 -2.95
CA GLU A 342 -18.00 16.34 -4.00
C GLU A 342 -17.62 15.73 -5.36
N LYS A 343 -16.53 14.97 -5.38
CA LYS A 343 -15.95 14.26 -6.52
C LYS A 343 -16.65 12.91 -6.75
N ASP A 344 -16.46 12.37 -7.96
CA ASP A 344 -16.78 10.98 -8.25
C ASP A 344 -15.75 10.05 -7.58
N MET A 345 -16.24 9.06 -6.85
CA MET A 345 -15.43 8.09 -6.10
C MET A 345 -15.32 6.74 -6.79
N THR A 346 -15.82 6.61 -8.02
CA THR A 346 -15.66 5.40 -8.84
C THR A 346 -14.16 5.13 -9.07
N ASP A 347 -13.68 3.98 -8.61
CA ASP A 347 -12.27 3.55 -8.65
C ASP A 347 -11.28 4.53 -7.98
N LYS A 348 -11.76 5.30 -6.99
CA LYS A 348 -10.94 6.22 -6.19
C LYS A 348 -10.99 5.88 -4.71
N CYS A 349 -9.89 6.19 -4.03
CA CYS A 349 -9.78 6.06 -2.59
C CYS A 349 -9.21 7.35 -2.00
N ILE A 350 -9.79 7.82 -0.90
CA ILE A 350 -9.20 8.91 -0.12
C ILE A 350 -8.23 8.32 0.90
N LEU A 351 -7.00 8.81 0.88
CA LEU A 351 -5.92 8.39 1.76
C LEU A 351 -5.55 9.52 2.71
N ILE A 352 -5.64 9.28 4.01
CA ILE A 352 -5.17 10.19 5.06
C ILE A 352 -4.06 9.48 5.81
N GLU A 353 -2.82 9.92 5.62
CA GLU A 353 -1.67 9.21 6.14
C GLU A 353 -0.61 10.11 6.76
N ALA A 354 0.16 9.54 7.68
CA ALA A 354 1.41 10.15 8.10
C ALA A 354 2.41 10.25 6.93
N SER A 355 3.21 11.31 6.89
CA SER A 355 4.25 11.47 5.87
C SER A 355 5.35 10.41 5.98
N VAL A 356 5.52 9.80 7.16
CA VAL A 356 6.44 8.70 7.46
C VAL A 356 5.64 7.62 8.18
N LEU A 357 5.43 6.46 7.55
CA LEU A 357 4.67 5.33 8.10
C LEU A 357 5.51 4.48 9.05
N PRO A 358 4.92 3.69 9.96
CA PRO A 358 5.68 2.90 10.91
C PRO A 358 6.70 1.94 10.31
N ASP A 359 6.41 1.32 9.16
CA ASP A 359 7.35 0.41 8.49
C ASP A 359 8.46 1.14 7.69
N ASP A 360 8.42 2.48 7.60
CA ASP A 360 9.50 3.24 6.97
C ASP A 360 10.81 3.05 7.77
N PRO A 361 11.96 2.76 7.13
CA PRO A 361 13.23 2.54 7.82
C PRO A 361 13.66 3.70 8.72
N THR A 362 13.25 4.92 8.38
CA THR A 362 13.56 6.16 9.13
C THR A 362 12.56 6.46 10.23
N TRP A 363 11.49 5.66 10.36
CA TRP A 363 10.46 5.88 11.37
C TRP A 363 11.00 5.66 12.78
N ILE A 364 10.73 6.67 13.62
CA ILE A 364 10.85 6.68 15.08
C ILE A 364 9.54 7.26 15.64
N PRO A 365 9.20 7.06 16.93
CA PRO A 365 7.93 7.52 17.48
C PRO A 365 7.62 9.02 17.27
N GLU A 366 8.65 9.86 17.25
CA GLU A 366 8.55 11.31 16.99
C GLU A 366 8.04 11.65 15.57
N LYS A 367 8.14 10.72 14.63
CA LYS A 367 7.66 10.89 13.25
C LYS A 367 6.16 10.64 13.12
N MET A 368 5.51 10.08 14.13
CA MET A 368 4.08 9.81 14.11
C MET A 368 3.29 11.09 14.43
N PRO A 369 2.48 11.62 13.50
CA PRO A 369 1.64 12.79 13.79
C PRO A 369 0.63 12.46 14.88
N VAL A 370 0.44 13.42 15.80
CA VAL A 370 -0.45 13.28 16.95
C VAL A 370 -1.68 14.16 16.77
N ILE A 371 -2.87 13.56 16.76
CA ILE A 371 -4.15 14.28 16.72
C ILE A 371 -4.79 14.27 18.11
N THR A 372 -5.20 15.46 18.56
CA THR A 372 -6.09 15.65 19.71
C THR A 372 -7.12 16.73 19.39
N SER A 373 -8.08 16.96 20.28
CA SER A 373 -9.15 17.93 20.08
C SER A 373 -9.17 18.97 21.19
N ARG A 374 -9.50 20.21 20.84
CA ARG A 374 -9.95 21.27 21.76
C ARG A 374 -11.39 21.70 21.48
N ALA A 375 -12.11 20.96 20.64
CA ALA A 375 -13.48 21.27 20.27
C ALA A 375 -14.38 21.36 21.50
N THR A 376 -15.43 22.19 21.41
CA THR A 376 -16.36 22.38 22.53
C THR A 376 -17.10 21.08 22.84
N LYS A 377 -17.38 20.82 24.12
CA LYS A 377 -18.20 19.67 24.52
C LYS A 377 -19.57 19.71 23.84
N GLY A 378 -19.96 18.62 23.17
CA GLY A 378 -21.22 18.57 22.41
C GLY A 378 -21.14 19.27 21.06
N GLU A 379 -19.94 19.43 20.51
CA GLU A 379 -19.79 19.96 19.17
C GLU A 379 -20.50 19.08 18.13
N PHE A 380 -20.50 17.75 18.30
CA PHE A 380 -21.21 16.86 17.38
C PHE A 380 -21.55 15.48 17.97
N PRO A 381 -22.85 15.11 18.14
CA PRO A 381 -24.05 15.96 18.18
C PRO A 381 -24.22 16.59 19.58
N ALA A 382 -24.77 17.81 19.62
CA ALA A 382 -25.01 18.59 20.85
C ALA A 382 -25.70 17.80 21.97
N ASN A 383 -26.75 17.06 21.64
CA ASN A 383 -27.58 16.36 22.62
C ASN A 383 -26.85 15.23 23.35
N TYR A 384 -25.72 14.75 22.82
CA TYR A 384 -24.98 13.62 23.40
C TYR A 384 -23.64 14.01 24.04
N HIS A 385 -23.27 15.30 24.00
CA HIS A 385 -21.99 15.81 24.52
C HIS A 385 -20.76 15.14 23.89
N TRP A 386 -20.88 14.76 22.62
CA TRP A 386 -19.83 14.09 21.88
C TRP A 386 -18.83 15.11 21.32
N VAL A 387 -17.60 14.64 21.17
CA VAL A 387 -16.50 15.34 20.51
C VAL A 387 -15.92 14.36 19.49
N VAL A 388 -15.82 14.78 18.24
CA VAL A 388 -15.31 13.97 17.15
C VAL A 388 -14.09 14.65 16.55
N SER A 389 -13.03 13.88 16.25
CA SER A 389 -11.89 14.42 15.49
C SER A 389 -12.11 14.25 13.99
N LEU A 390 -12.12 13.02 13.48
CA LEU A 390 -12.37 12.74 12.07
C LEU A 390 -13.80 12.19 11.91
N LEU A 391 -14.65 12.97 11.25
CA LEU A 391 -16.01 12.56 10.90
C LEU A 391 -16.03 12.06 9.46
N VAL A 392 -15.96 10.75 9.28
CA VAL A 392 -15.95 10.07 7.98
C VAL A 392 -17.37 9.94 7.46
N ASP A 393 -17.63 10.51 6.28
CA ASP A 393 -18.93 10.45 5.60
C ASP A 393 -18.78 10.08 4.12
N GLU A 394 -17.88 9.14 3.82
CA GLU A 394 -17.62 8.66 2.46
C GLU A 394 -17.17 7.18 2.44
N SER A 395 -17.27 6.55 1.26
CA SER A 395 -16.74 5.21 0.98
C SER A 395 -15.27 5.26 0.50
N HIS A 396 -14.59 4.11 0.53
CA HIS A 396 -13.21 3.95 0.02
C HIS A 396 -12.21 4.88 0.71
N ILE A 397 -12.10 4.76 2.04
CA ILE A 397 -11.27 5.61 2.89
C ILE A 397 -10.18 4.79 3.58
N ILE A 398 -8.93 5.26 3.51
CA ILE A 398 -7.80 4.73 4.28
C ILE A 398 -7.28 5.81 5.23
N ILE A 399 -7.19 5.49 6.52
CA ILE A 399 -6.56 6.33 7.54
C ILE A 399 -5.38 5.54 8.13
N ARG A 400 -4.14 6.06 8.02
CA ARG A 400 -2.99 5.29 8.52
C ARG A 400 -1.80 6.05 9.09
N GLY A 401 -1.11 5.41 10.04
CA GLY A 401 0.12 5.94 10.63
C GLY A 401 -0.09 7.09 11.63
N ILE A 402 -1.31 7.28 12.16
CA ILE A 402 -1.66 8.43 13.00
C ILE A 402 -1.81 8.02 14.47
N LYS A 403 -1.25 8.83 15.38
CA LYS A 403 -1.49 8.71 16.81
C LYS A 403 -2.68 9.59 17.20
N PHE A 404 -3.71 9.00 17.79
CA PHE A 404 -4.80 9.71 18.42
C PHE A 404 -4.59 9.75 19.94
N HIS A 405 -4.48 10.95 20.49
CA HIS A 405 -4.39 11.16 21.93
C HIS A 405 -5.76 11.47 22.52
N GLY A 406 -5.98 11.05 23.76
CA GLY A 406 -7.21 11.34 24.49
C GLY A 406 -7.50 12.82 24.68
N TYR A 407 -8.77 13.10 24.99
CA TYR A 407 -9.32 14.44 25.12
C TYR A 407 -9.29 14.89 26.58
N PHE A 408 -8.74 16.08 26.82
CA PHE A 408 -8.42 16.57 28.17
C PHE A 408 -9.63 17.14 28.93
N TYR A 409 -10.74 17.45 28.24
CA TYR A 409 -11.89 18.04 28.92
C TYR A 409 -12.70 16.95 29.65
N PRO A 410 -12.98 17.11 30.96
CA PRO A 410 -13.70 16.11 31.75
C PRO A 410 -15.12 15.83 31.26
N ASN A 411 -15.60 14.61 31.47
CA ASN A 411 -17.00 14.21 31.26
C ASN A 411 -17.51 14.43 29.83
N ALA A 412 -16.65 14.36 28.82
CA ALA A 412 -17.00 14.35 27.40
C ALA A 412 -16.79 12.96 26.79
N ARG A 413 -17.53 12.66 25.73
CA ARG A 413 -17.35 11.41 24.97
C ARG A 413 -16.58 11.72 23.70
N TYR A 414 -15.30 11.36 23.69
CA TYR A 414 -14.41 11.64 22.58
C TYR A 414 -14.25 10.45 21.65
N PHE A 415 -14.38 10.71 20.34
CA PHE A 415 -14.29 9.75 19.25
C PHE A 415 -13.28 10.25 18.22
N PRO A 416 -12.04 9.74 18.22
CA PRO A 416 -11.03 10.16 17.26
C PRO A 416 -11.44 9.89 15.80
N VAL A 417 -12.07 8.74 15.54
CA VAL A 417 -12.60 8.39 14.22
C VAL A 417 -14.07 7.97 14.35
N ALA A 418 -14.95 8.64 13.62
CA ALA A 418 -16.38 8.36 13.64
C ALA A 418 -16.98 8.28 12.23
N ARG A 419 -17.76 7.23 11.93
CA ARG A 419 -18.57 7.10 10.71
C ARG A 419 -20.01 6.77 11.08
N PHE A 420 -20.90 7.76 11.03
CA PHE A 420 -22.32 7.54 11.36
C PHE A 420 -23.20 7.23 10.15
N ASN A 421 -22.71 7.48 8.93
CA ASN A 421 -23.45 7.12 7.72
C ASN A 421 -23.42 5.61 7.49
N LYS A 422 -24.60 5.03 7.29
CA LYS A 422 -24.88 3.60 7.32
C LYS A 422 -24.76 2.94 5.95
N THR A 423 -24.77 3.76 4.89
CA THR A 423 -24.73 3.32 3.49
C THR A 423 -23.33 3.33 2.92
N LYS A 424 -22.35 3.86 3.65
CA LYS A 424 -20.95 3.92 3.22
C LYS A 424 -20.25 2.60 3.50
N THR A 425 -19.26 2.27 2.68
CA THR A 425 -18.51 1.01 2.71
C THR A 425 -17.01 1.27 2.71
N ASP A 426 -16.20 0.24 2.90
CA ASP A 426 -14.75 0.26 2.67
C ASP A 426 -14.01 1.37 3.44
N LEU A 427 -13.97 1.24 4.76
CA LEU A 427 -13.15 2.09 5.64
C LEU A 427 -12.04 1.23 6.25
N LEU A 428 -10.79 1.58 5.96
CA LEU A 428 -9.60 0.99 6.56
C LEU A 428 -8.95 1.97 7.54
N VAL A 429 -8.76 1.54 8.78
CA VAL A 429 -7.90 2.22 9.75
C VAL A 429 -6.71 1.32 10.06
N ASP A 430 -5.51 1.78 9.70
CA ASP A 430 -4.32 0.94 9.63
C ASP A 430 -3.11 1.60 10.32
N GLN A 431 -2.25 0.84 11.00
CA GLN A 431 -1.01 1.38 11.60
C GLN A 431 -1.23 2.58 12.54
N CYS A 432 -2.38 2.66 13.23
CA CYS A 432 -2.74 3.78 14.09
C CYS A 432 -2.56 3.45 15.58
N LEU A 433 -2.23 4.48 16.36
CA LEU A 433 -2.04 4.39 17.81
C LEU A 433 -3.13 5.17 18.53
N PHE A 434 -3.96 4.52 19.35
CA PHE A 434 -4.99 5.15 20.16
C PHE A 434 -4.58 5.11 21.62
N VAL A 435 -4.19 6.26 22.17
CA VAL A 435 -3.65 6.37 23.53
C VAL A 435 -4.59 7.18 24.39
N GLY A 436 -5.33 6.49 25.25
CA GLY A 436 -6.13 7.08 26.31
C GLY A 436 -5.39 7.05 27.65
N GLU A 437 -5.91 7.82 28.60
CA GLU A 437 -5.58 7.71 30.01
C GLU A 437 -6.87 7.87 30.82
N THR A 438 -7.07 6.99 31.79
CA THR A 438 -8.35 6.82 32.49
C THR A 438 -8.71 8.03 33.36
N ASN A 439 -7.72 8.77 33.87
CA ASN A 439 -7.94 9.83 34.84
C ASN A 439 -7.96 11.25 34.23
N SER A 440 -7.33 11.45 33.08
CA SER A 440 -7.01 12.79 32.56
C SER A 440 -7.36 13.01 31.10
N SER A 441 -7.11 12.04 30.22
CA SER A 441 -7.30 12.19 28.78
C SER A 441 -7.96 10.95 28.20
N GLN A 442 -9.27 10.82 28.39
CA GLN A 442 -10.01 9.62 28.00
C GLN A 442 -10.31 9.60 26.49
N ILE A 443 -10.34 8.40 25.92
CA ILE A 443 -10.96 8.10 24.62
C ILE A 443 -12.21 7.27 24.91
N GLN A 444 -13.39 7.76 24.50
CA GLN A 444 -14.64 7.02 24.72
C GLN A 444 -14.77 5.84 23.78
N ALA A 445 -14.55 6.05 22.48
CA ALA A 445 -14.25 4.96 21.57
C ALA A 445 -13.15 5.36 20.60
N GLY A 446 -12.17 4.49 20.35
CA GLY A 446 -11.10 4.76 19.39
C GLY A 446 -11.67 4.94 18.00
N ILE A 447 -12.52 4.00 17.59
CA ILE A 447 -13.27 4.05 16.33
C ILE A 447 -14.74 3.71 16.61
N ILE A 448 -15.66 4.55 16.14
CA ILE A 448 -17.09 4.24 16.11
C ILE A 448 -17.58 4.33 14.67
N ALA A 449 -18.04 3.23 14.09
CA ALA A 449 -18.35 3.19 12.66
C ALA A 449 -19.57 2.33 12.33
N ASN A 450 -20.36 2.82 11.38
CA ASN A 450 -21.39 2.07 10.65
C ASN A 450 -20.85 1.66 9.26
N GLY A 451 -21.62 0.83 8.57
CA GLY A 451 -21.37 0.44 7.17
C GLY A 451 -20.77 -0.95 7.02
N ASP A 452 -20.55 -1.33 5.77
CA ASP A 452 -19.89 -2.58 5.40
C ASP A 452 -18.39 -2.34 5.23
N GLU A 453 -17.60 -3.40 5.38
CA GLU A 453 -16.14 -3.38 5.17
C GLU A 453 -15.39 -2.33 6.00
N VAL A 454 -15.77 -2.16 7.27
CA VAL A 454 -14.99 -1.45 8.28
C VAL A 454 -13.89 -2.37 8.80
N LYS A 455 -12.65 -2.11 8.38
CA LYS A 455 -11.47 -2.91 8.67
C LYS A 455 -10.51 -2.12 9.54
N ILE A 456 -10.10 -2.71 10.65
CA ILE A 456 -9.07 -2.17 11.54
C ILE A 456 -7.91 -3.14 11.47
N ASP A 457 -6.74 -2.67 11.08
CA ASP A 457 -5.56 -3.52 10.92
C ASP A 457 -4.33 -2.87 11.55
N HIS A 458 -3.44 -3.69 12.12
CA HIS A 458 -2.18 -3.20 12.68
C HIS A 458 -2.33 -1.96 13.58
N CYS A 459 -3.28 -1.96 14.50
CA CYS A 459 -3.52 -0.83 15.40
C CYS A 459 -3.17 -1.18 16.85
N VAL A 460 -2.84 -0.16 17.65
CA VAL A 460 -2.63 -0.30 19.09
C VAL A 460 -3.64 0.56 19.83
N PHE A 461 -4.39 -0.04 20.75
CA PHE A 461 -5.33 0.63 21.63
C PHE A 461 -4.86 0.46 23.07
N TYR A 462 -4.43 1.57 23.68
CA TYR A 462 -3.91 1.58 25.04
C TYR A 462 -4.80 2.44 25.95
N LYS A 463 -5.36 1.82 27.00
CA LYS A 463 -6.22 2.47 28.01
C LYS A 463 -7.40 3.24 27.38
N VAL A 464 -7.98 2.71 26.31
CA VAL A 464 -9.18 3.25 25.64
C VAL A 464 -10.43 2.66 26.27
N ARG A 465 -11.53 3.42 26.46
CA ARG A 465 -12.75 2.80 27.00
C ARG A 465 -13.30 1.73 26.05
N ASN A 466 -13.66 2.11 24.84
CA ASN A 466 -14.15 1.17 23.83
C ASN A 466 -13.18 1.19 22.66
N THR A 467 -12.49 0.09 22.37
CA THR A 467 -11.51 0.06 21.28
C THR A 467 -12.17 0.36 19.93
N VAL A 468 -13.12 -0.49 19.53
CA VAL A 468 -13.94 -0.31 18.32
C VAL A 468 -15.40 -0.58 18.63
N VAL A 469 -16.28 0.31 18.17
CA VAL A 469 -17.74 0.17 18.22
C VAL A 469 -18.27 0.10 16.80
N PHE A 470 -18.73 -1.09 16.40
CA PHE A 470 -19.51 -1.26 15.18
C PHE A 470 -20.96 -0.92 15.50
N PHE A 471 -21.32 0.33 15.22
CA PHE A 471 -22.61 0.94 15.58
C PHE A 471 -23.69 0.38 14.64
N GLN A 472 -24.89 0.03 15.11
CA GLN A 472 -26.13 0.82 14.99
C GLN A 472 -27.32 0.12 15.71
N ASP A 473 -28.33 0.91 16.09
CA ASP A 473 -29.52 0.61 16.91
C ASP A 473 -30.87 0.64 16.13
N SER A 474 -30.88 0.54 14.77
CA SER A 474 -32.07 0.29 13.91
C SER A 474 -31.85 0.76 12.46
N GLY A 475 -31.80 -0.16 11.49
CA GLY A 475 -31.79 0.13 10.03
C GLY A 475 -31.32 -1.07 9.20
N ASN A 476 -31.98 -1.30 8.06
CA ASN A 476 -32.08 -2.57 7.33
C ASN A 476 -30.75 -3.27 6.94
N GLY A 477 -30.66 -4.57 7.21
CA GLY A 477 -29.67 -5.50 6.66
C GLY A 477 -28.56 -5.93 7.64
N ILE A 478 -27.96 -7.10 7.39
CA ILE A 478 -26.78 -7.58 8.11
C ILE A 478 -25.53 -6.94 7.48
N LYS A 479 -24.51 -6.59 8.30
CA LYS A 479 -23.33 -5.82 7.88
C LYS A 479 -22.05 -6.66 7.78
N THR A 480 -21.52 -6.82 6.57
CA THR A 480 -20.46 -7.78 6.21
C THR A 480 -19.07 -7.15 6.10
N GLY A 481 -18.04 -8.00 6.09
CA GLY A 481 -16.64 -7.60 5.81
C GLY A 481 -15.98 -6.79 6.92
N ASN A 482 -16.61 -6.69 8.09
CA ASN A 482 -16.14 -5.93 9.24
C ASN A 482 -15.14 -6.73 10.06
N GLY A 483 -14.14 -6.07 10.67
CA GLY A 483 -13.21 -6.78 11.53
C GLY A 483 -12.08 -5.95 12.12
N ILE A 484 -11.38 -6.58 13.05
CA ILE A 484 -10.12 -6.11 13.62
C ILE A 484 -9.08 -7.20 13.53
N THR A 485 -7.92 -6.88 12.97
CA THR A 485 -6.81 -7.82 12.76
C THR A 485 -5.47 -7.24 13.17
N ASN A 486 -4.52 -8.13 13.50
CA ASN A 486 -3.11 -7.77 13.75
C ASN A 486 -2.92 -6.66 14.80
N SER A 487 -3.84 -6.53 15.77
CA SER A 487 -3.90 -5.36 16.64
C SER A 487 -3.62 -5.70 18.11
N ILE A 488 -3.04 -4.73 18.85
CA ILE A 488 -2.84 -4.82 20.30
C ILE A 488 -3.92 -4.01 21.00
N ILE A 489 -4.56 -4.60 22.00
CA ILE A 489 -5.63 -4.00 22.79
C ILE A 489 -5.32 -4.23 24.26
N PHE A 490 -4.99 -3.16 24.96
CA PHE A 490 -4.43 -3.24 26.31
C PHE A 490 -5.06 -2.23 27.25
N GLY A 491 -5.58 -2.72 28.38
CA GLY A 491 -6.14 -1.84 29.42
C GLY A 491 -7.49 -1.22 29.08
N SER A 492 -8.24 -1.79 28.12
CA SER A 492 -9.50 -1.20 27.66
C SER A 492 -10.73 -1.65 28.46
N ASN A 493 -11.81 -0.87 28.49
CA ASN A 493 -13.05 -1.33 29.11
C ASN A 493 -13.73 -2.41 28.25
N GLN A 494 -13.76 -2.26 26.92
CA GLN A 494 -14.05 -3.38 26.01
C GLN A 494 -13.10 -3.39 24.80
N ALA A 495 -12.64 -4.58 24.40
CA ALA A 495 -11.78 -4.75 23.24
C ALA A 495 -12.53 -4.73 21.90
N VAL A 496 -13.79 -5.19 21.87
CA VAL A 496 -14.69 -4.98 20.74
C VAL A 496 -16.14 -4.83 21.23
N TRP A 497 -16.88 -3.92 20.61
CA TRP A 497 -18.32 -3.79 20.80
C TRP A 497 -19.07 -4.02 19.48
N THR A 498 -19.94 -5.03 19.45
CA THR A 498 -20.75 -5.38 18.29
C THR A 498 -22.23 -5.07 18.53
N SER A 499 -22.72 -3.96 17.97
CA SER A 499 -24.16 -3.62 18.04
C SER A 499 -24.98 -4.35 16.99
N TYR A 500 -24.51 -4.36 15.74
CA TYR A 500 -25.17 -5.08 14.63
C TYR A 500 -24.22 -5.54 13.49
N PRO A 501 -23.14 -6.32 13.75
CA PRO A 501 -22.36 -6.95 12.67
C PRO A 501 -22.54 -8.48 12.53
N ASP A 502 -22.22 -8.95 11.31
CA ASP A 502 -22.56 -10.23 10.67
C ASP A 502 -21.68 -11.42 11.09
N LYS A 503 -22.10 -12.64 10.71
CA LYS A 503 -21.42 -13.92 10.98
C LYS A 503 -19.98 -13.98 10.46
N ASP A 504 -19.61 -13.12 9.51
CA ASP A 504 -18.30 -13.05 8.88
C ASP A 504 -17.32 -12.10 9.58
N PHE A 505 -17.70 -11.53 10.74
CA PHE A 505 -16.84 -10.63 11.49
C PHE A 505 -15.46 -11.25 11.78
N LYS A 506 -14.41 -10.58 11.34
CA LYS A 506 -13.02 -11.05 11.52
C LYS A 506 -12.43 -10.50 12.82
N PHE A 507 -12.13 -11.40 13.74
CA PHE A 507 -11.32 -11.11 14.93
C PHE A 507 -10.11 -12.07 14.92
N GLU A 508 -9.01 -11.64 14.30
CA GLU A 508 -7.88 -12.52 14.00
C GLU A 508 -6.52 -11.90 14.29
N ASN A 509 -5.56 -12.69 14.78
CA ASN A 509 -4.19 -12.25 15.05
C ASN A 509 -4.09 -11.05 16.02
N ASN A 510 -5.01 -10.96 16.99
CA ASN A 510 -5.06 -9.87 17.95
C ASN A 510 -4.49 -10.28 19.31
N ILE A 511 -3.99 -9.28 20.04
CA ILE A 511 -3.54 -9.40 21.43
C ILE A 511 -4.48 -8.56 22.30
N VAL A 512 -5.23 -9.21 23.18
CA VAL A 512 -6.18 -8.57 24.11
C VAL A 512 -5.75 -8.85 25.54
N SER A 513 -5.33 -7.81 26.27
CA SER A 513 -4.90 -7.99 27.65
C SER A 513 -5.34 -6.88 28.58
N ASN A 514 -5.52 -7.22 29.86
CA ASN A 514 -5.87 -6.30 30.93
C ASN A 514 -7.15 -5.48 30.63
N CYS A 515 -8.07 -6.04 29.85
CA CYS A 515 -9.34 -5.41 29.54
C CYS A 515 -10.45 -5.86 30.49
N ARG A 516 -11.47 -5.04 30.70
CA ARG A 516 -12.64 -5.45 31.47
C ARG A 516 -13.49 -6.48 30.70
N TYR A 517 -13.77 -6.23 29.43
CA TYR A 517 -14.44 -7.17 28.53
C TYR A 517 -13.61 -7.39 27.27
N VAL A 518 -13.51 -8.65 26.82
CA VAL A 518 -12.97 -8.93 25.48
C VAL A 518 -14.03 -8.58 24.44
N TRP A 519 -15.24 -9.11 24.59
CA TRP A 519 -16.32 -8.88 23.63
C TRP A 519 -17.59 -8.36 24.31
N ALA A 520 -18.07 -7.19 23.90
CA ALA A 520 -19.38 -6.67 24.27
C ALA A 520 -20.37 -6.76 23.10
N LYS A 521 -21.57 -7.24 23.38
CA LYS A 521 -22.65 -7.41 22.40
C LYS A 521 -23.88 -6.63 22.85
N SER A 522 -24.52 -5.89 21.95
CA SER A 522 -25.80 -5.24 22.26
C SER A 522 -26.94 -6.26 22.38
N TYR A 523 -27.89 -6.05 23.30
CA TYR A 523 -29.00 -6.98 23.56
C TYR A 523 -29.90 -7.28 22.34
N PHE A 524 -30.01 -6.34 21.39
CA PHE A 524 -30.81 -6.48 20.18
C PHE A 524 -30.06 -7.17 19.02
N ASN A 525 -28.80 -7.53 19.21
CA ASN A 525 -27.98 -8.17 18.18
C ASN A 525 -28.37 -9.66 18.03
N THR A 526 -28.93 -10.02 16.87
CA THR A 526 -29.46 -11.37 16.57
C THR A 526 -28.41 -12.35 16.06
N SER A 527 -27.16 -11.92 15.83
CA SER A 527 -26.07 -12.80 15.38
C SER A 527 -25.85 -13.95 16.36
N LYS A 528 -25.86 -15.17 15.82
CA LYS A 528 -25.84 -16.39 16.64
C LYS A 528 -24.44 -16.82 17.05
N SER A 529 -23.41 -16.55 16.23
CA SER A 529 -22.03 -16.97 16.51
C SER A 529 -20.99 -16.03 15.90
N TYR A 530 -19.88 -15.86 16.62
CA TYR A 530 -18.67 -15.15 16.17
C TYR A 530 -17.48 -16.11 16.09
N SER A 531 -16.37 -15.68 15.48
CA SER A 531 -15.11 -16.42 15.49
C SER A 531 -13.95 -15.56 16.01
N VAL A 532 -13.06 -16.20 16.77
CA VAL A 532 -11.82 -15.64 17.28
C VAL A 532 -10.69 -16.58 16.87
N ASN A 533 -9.78 -16.08 16.04
CA ASN A 533 -8.74 -16.90 15.42
C ASN A 533 -7.34 -16.36 15.77
N ASN A 534 -6.43 -17.25 16.14
CA ASN A 534 -5.02 -16.93 16.34
C ASN A 534 -4.80 -15.73 17.30
N CYS A 535 -5.43 -15.71 18.47
CA CYS A 535 -5.38 -14.54 19.38
C CYS A 535 -4.70 -14.88 20.71
N ILE A 536 -4.09 -13.87 21.35
CA ILE A 536 -3.73 -13.91 22.77
C ILE A 536 -4.77 -13.13 23.55
N ILE A 537 -5.44 -13.77 24.50
CA ILE A 537 -6.52 -13.18 25.27
C ILE A 537 -6.30 -13.51 26.74
N VAL A 538 -5.54 -12.66 27.45
CA VAL A 538 -5.06 -12.96 28.81
C VAL A 538 -5.32 -11.81 29.78
N ASN A 539 -5.53 -12.12 31.06
CA ASN A 539 -5.74 -11.13 32.12
C ASN A 539 -6.94 -10.19 31.89
N ASN A 540 -7.98 -10.66 31.21
CA ASN A 540 -9.22 -9.90 31.04
C ASN A 540 -10.24 -10.28 32.12
N GLN A 541 -10.99 -9.31 32.65
CA GLN A 541 -11.94 -9.57 33.74
C GLN A 541 -13.11 -10.47 33.29
N TYR A 542 -13.63 -10.22 32.09
CA TYR A 542 -14.69 -11.00 31.48
C TYR A 542 -14.38 -11.25 30.00
N TYR A 543 -14.67 -12.46 29.54
CA TYR A 543 -14.54 -12.79 28.13
C TYR A 543 -15.68 -12.20 27.30
N LYS A 544 -16.90 -12.18 27.86
CA LYS A 544 -18.11 -11.74 27.16
C LYS A 544 -18.94 -10.83 28.04
N GLY A 545 -19.61 -9.87 27.41
CA GLY A 545 -20.60 -9.01 28.04
C GLY A 545 -21.77 -8.73 27.11
N VAL A 546 -22.95 -8.60 27.69
CA VAL A 546 -24.16 -8.19 26.99
C VAL A 546 -24.63 -6.86 27.58
N ALA A 547 -24.79 -5.86 26.71
CA ALA A 547 -25.30 -4.56 27.11
C ALA A 547 -26.82 -4.57 27.06
N ASP A 548 -27.48 -4.15 28.14
CA ASP A 548 -28.90 -3.81 28.18
C ASP A 548 -29.11 -2.30 27.91
N THR A 549 -30.31 -1.77 28.18
CA THR A 549 -30.64 -0.34 27.97
C THR A 549 -29.96 0.61 28.96
N VAL A 550 -29.30 0.11 30.00
CA VAL A 550 -28.77 0.88 31.13
C VAL A 550 -27.29 0.58 31.41
N ARG A 551 -26.82 -0.67 31.30
CA ARG A 551 -25.47 -1.12 31.68
C ARG A 551 -24.96 -2.30 30.83
N LEU A 552 -23.63 -2.39 30.73
CA LEU A 552 -22.94 -3.59 30.27
C LEU A 552 -22.69 -4.52 31.45
N GLN A 553 -23.12 -5.78 31.32
CA GLN A 553 -22.97 -6.83 32.33
C GLN A 553 -22.31 -8.07 31.70
N PRO A 554 -21.69 -8.97 32.50
CA PRO A 554 -21.30 -10.28 32.01
C PRO A 554 -22.50 -11.03 31.43
N GLY A 555 -22.30 -11.72 30.30
CA GLY A 555 -23.36 -12.45 29.61
C GLY A 555 -22.79 -13.40 28.56
N GLU A 556 -23.60 -14.33 28.07
CA GLU A 556 -23.15 -15.41 27.19
C GLU A 556 -23.72 -15.31 25.78
N PHE A 557 -22.89 -15.69 24.80
CA PHE A 557 -23.23 -15.90 23.39
C PHE A 557 -22.14 -16.76 22.73
N GLU A 558 -22.42 -17.38 21.57
CA GLU A 558 -21.48 -18.30 20.94
C GLU A 558 -20.28 -17.58 20.32
N ILE A 559 -19.07 -18.07 20.61
CA ILE A 559 -17.82 -17.68 19.98
C ILE A 559 -17.05 -18.97 19.69
N SER A 560 -16.77 -19.23 18.41
CA SER A 560 -15.86 -20.29 17.98
C SER A 560 -14.42 -19.81 18.11
N GLU A 561 -13.56 -20.61 18.72
CA GLU A 561 -12.16 -20.26 18.96
C GLU A 561 -11.23 -21.20 18.21
N ARG A 562 -10.26 -20.64 17.51
CA ARG A 562 -9.17 -21.39 16.88
C ARG A 562 -7.85 -20.77 17.28
N ASN A 563 -6.92 -21.57 17.82
CA ASN A 563 -5.58 -21.10 18.21
C ASN A 563 -5.62 -19.88 19.16
N VAL A 564 -6.44 -19.93 20.22
CA VAL A 564 -6.56 -18.84 21.20
C VAL A 564 -5.80 -19.18 22.48
N THR A 565 -4.84 -18.33 22.86
CA THR A 565 -4.10 -18.46 24.12
C THR A 565 -4.80 -17.68 25.22
N LYS A 566 -5.13 -18.34 26.34
CA LYS A 566 -5.84 -17.74 27.49
C LYS A 566 -5.04 -17.69 28.79
N LYS A 567 -3.75 -18.02 28.73
CA LYS A 567 -2.84 -18.04 29.90
C LYS A 567 -1.55 -17.30 29.57
N GLY A 568 -0.91 -16.77 30.60
CA GLY A 568 0.30 -15.95 30.50
C GLY A 568 0.00 -14.49 30.78
N GLU A 569 1.05 -13.67 30.75
CA GLU A 569 0.97 -12.24 31.02
C GLU A 569 1.60 -11.51 29.83
N VAL A 570 0.80 -10.66 29.17
CA VAL A 570 1.31 -9.80 28.10
C VAL A 570 1.96 -8.58 28.73
N VAL A 571 3.23 -8.35 28.42
CA VAL A 571 3.99 -7.19 28.86
C VAL A 571 4.29 -6.31 27.65
N LEU A 572 3.94 -5.03 27.76
CA LEU A 572 4.24 -4.02 26.74
C LEU A 572 5.51 -3.25 27.10
N ARG A 573 6.19 -2.73 26.07
CA ARG A 573 7.24 -1.72 26.22
C ARG A 573 6.63 -0.41 26.70
N LEU A 574 6.81 -0.10 27.97
CA LEU A 574 6.39 1.15 28.61
C LEU A 574 7.62 1.88 29.15
N SER A 575 7.59 3.21 29.13
CA SER A 575 8.64 4.05 29.73
C SER A 575 8.54 4.13 31.26
N ASP A 576 7.37 3.80 31.82
CA ASP A 576 7.14 3.68 33.25
C ASP A 576 5.97 2.72 33.53
N THR A 577 5.98 2.02 34.67
CA THR A 577 4.87 1.19 35.14
C THR A 577 4.31 1.75 36.44
N ASP A 578 3.00 2.03 36.45
CA ASP A 578 2.26 2.72 37.53
C ASP A 578 2.48 2.15 38.95
N ASP A 579 2.84 0.86 39.08
CA ASP A 579 2.87 0.18 40.38
C ASP A 579 4.23 0.29 41.11
N LYS A 580 5.33 0.56 40.40
CA LYS A 580 6.69 0.77 40.94
C LYS A 580 7.55 1.53 39.93
N PRO A 581 7.57 2.87 39.94
CA PRO A 581 8.25 3.61 38.89
C PRO A 581 9.75 3.36 38.93
N SER A 582 10.26 2.76 37.86
CA SER A 582 11.70 2.69 37.63
C SER A 582 12.12 4.05 37.09
N LEU A 583 12.80 4.85 37.91
CA LEU A 583 13.33 6.15 37.49
C LEU A 583 14.52 6.04 36.52
N LEU A 584 14.98 4.82 36.22
CA LEU A 584 16.03 4.58 35.23
C LEU A 584 15.43 4.56 33.83
N GLY A 585 15.92 5.45 32.94
CA GLY A 585 15.50 5.51 31.53
C GLY A 585 14.27 6.40 31.26
N VAL A 586 13.70 7.05 32.28
CA VAL A 586 12.57 7.99 32.10
C VAL A 586 12.95 9.28 31.36
N ASP A 587 14.26 9.57 31.29
CA ASP A 587 14.87 10.66 30.52
C ASP A 587 15.23 10.25 29.08
N GLU A 588 15.11 8.96 28.74
CA GLU A 588 15.36 8.47 27.40
C GLU A 588 14.17 8.73 26.46
N PRO A 589 14.41 8.94 25.15
CA PRO A 589 13.34 9.02 24.16
C PRO A 589 12.46 7.76 24.15
N LEU A 590 11.22 7.90 23.67
CA LEU A 590 10.35 6.74 23.49
C LEU A 590 11.01 5.72 22.56
N PRO A 591 11.08 4.44 22.96
CA PRO A 591 11.66 3.41 22.13
C PRO A 591 10.80 3.16 20.88
N VAL A 592 11.42 2.66 19.80
CA VAL A 592 10.72 2.38 18.53
C VAL A 592 9.54 1.42 18.72
N ASP A 593 9.71 0.41 19.57
CA ASP A 593 8.69 -0.58 19.92
C ASP A 593 7.77 -0.11 21.07
N TYR A 594 7.67 1.19 21.37
CA TYR A 594 6.78 1.72 22.41
C TYR A 594 5.34 1.20 22.23
N LEU A 595 4.72 0.75 23.33
CA LEU A 595 3.41 0.06 23.39
C LEU A 595 3.30 -1.26 22.61
N HIS A 596 4.42 -1.83 22.15
CA HIS A 596 4.45 -3.17 21.58
C HIS A 596 4.83 -4.20 22.63
N VAL A 597 4.52 -5.46 22.33
CA VAL A 597 4.88 -6.58 23.18
C VAL A 597 6.40 -6.73 23.23
N ILE A 598 6.97 -6.98 24.41
CA ILE A 598 8.41 -7.17 24.57
C ILE A 598 8.84 -8.63 24.28
N PRO A 599 10.12 -8.88 23.93
CA PRO A 599 10.64 -10.23 23.79
C PRO A 599 10.37 -11.10 25.02
N GLY A 600 9.94 -12.34 24.80
CA GLY A 600 9.61 -13.30 25.87
C GLY A 600 8.18 -13.19 26.42
N SER A 601 7.44 -12.12 26.10
CA SER A 601 6.01 -12.01 26.41
C SER A 601 5.16 -12.77 25.37
N PRO A 602 4.05 -13.44 25.76
CA PRO A 602 3.10 -14.03 24.83
C PRO A 602 2.65 -13.03 23.76
N GLY A 603 2.62 -13.49 22.50
CA GLY A 603 2.20 -12.67 21.36
C GLY A 603 3.30 -11.83 20.73
N TYR A 604 4.52 -11.78 21.29
CA TYR A 604 5.66 -11.08 20.68
C TYR A 604 5.90 -11.49 19.22
N GLU A 605 5.78 -12.78 18.94
CA GLU A 605 6.07 -13.33 17.61
C GLU A 605 4.94 -13.12 16.58
N MET A 606 3.76 -12.67 17.01
CA MET A 606 2.55 -12.59 16.16
C MET A 606 2.56 -11.41 15.17
N GLY A 607 3.44 -10.42 15.38
CA GLY A 607 3.46 -9.23 14.54
C GLY A 607 2.24 -8.31 14.71
N ALA A 608 1.49 -8.44 15.81
CA ALA A 608 0.41 -7.51 16.13
C ALA A 608 0.99 -6.16 16.62
N GLY A 609 0.36 -5.05 16.24
CA GLY A 609 0.82 -3.69 16.56
C GLY A 609 0.87 -2.82 15.31
N ILE A 610 1.58 -1.69 15.34
CA ILE A 610 1.61 -0.74 14.21
C ILE A 610 2.58 -1.11 13.08
N PHE A 611 3.41 -2.14 13.26
CA PHE A 611 4.40 -2.57 12.27
C PHE A 611 3.94 -3.82 11.53
N LYS A 612 3.93 -3.78 10.20
CA LYS A 612 3.66 -4.95 9.35
C LYS A 612 4.90 -5.80 9.13
N HIS A 613 6.06 -5.19 9.30
CA HIS A 613 7.36 -5.85 9.24
C HIS A 613 8.08 -5.63 10.57
N ARG A 614 8.71 -6.68 11.10
CA ARG A 614 9.53 -6.52 12.31
C ARG A 614 10.65 -5.53 12.05
N LYS A 615 10.69 -4.47 12.85
CA LYS A 615 11.86 -3.59 12.98
C LYS A 615 13.00 -4.43 13.57
N GLN A 616 14.13 -4.48 12.88
CA GLN A 616 15.35 -5.15 13.34
C GLN A 616 16.02 -4.36 14.45
#